data_AF-A0A3M1E463-F1
#
_entry.id   AF-A0A3M1E463-F1
#
_cell.length_a   1.000
_cell.length_b   1.000
_cell.length_c   1.000
_cell.angle_alpha   90.00
_cell.angle_beta   90.00
_cell.angle_gamma   90.00
#
_symmetry.space_group_name_H-M   'P 1'
#
loop_
_entity.id
_entity.type
_entity.pdbx_description
1 polymer ?
#
loop_
_entity_poly.entity_id
_entity_poly.type
_entity_poly.pdbx_seq_one_letter_code
_entity_poly.pdbx_strand_id
1 'polypeptide(L)'
;MMQAGIPGVVGSLWTVAESSTAILMSIFFEEWRTRGLTPPQALRRAQQTLRDARFDEESRRYFARYLTPPGAAREFDLELMLEDFAHPFFWAAFTYTGL
;
A
#
# COMPACT_ATOMS: atom_id res chain seq x y z
N MET A 1 -15.88 18.11 0.51
CA MET A 1 -16.09 16.66 0.71
C MET A 1 -16.64 16.29 2.10
N MET A 2 -16.55 17.14 3.13
CA MET A 2 -17.16 16.87 4.45
C MET A 2 -18.71 16.97 4.51
N GLN A 3 -19.40 17.26 3.40
CA GLN A 3 -20.84 17.56 3.41
C GLN A 3 -21.73 16.38 3.00
N ALA A 4 -21.16 15.18 2.76
CA ALA A 4 -21.89 14.00 2.26
C ALA A 4 -22.06 12.85 3.28
N GLY A 5 -21.74 13.06 4.57
CA GLY A 5 -21.87 12.01 5.60
C GLY A 5 -20.86 10.86 5.49
N ILE A 6 -19.82 11.00 4.66
CA ILE A 6 -18.72 10.03 4.55
C ILE A 6 -17.79 10.23 5.75
N PRO A 7 -17.52 9.18 6.57
CA PRO A 7 -16.70 9.30 7.78
C PRO A 7 -15.24 9.63 7.48
N GLY A 8 -14.73 9.24 6.31
CA GLY A 8 -13.42 9.69 5.82
C GLY A 8 -13.08 9.18 4.43
N VAL A 9 -12.07 9.79 3.82
CA VAL A 9 -11.63 9.55 2.45
C VAL A 9 -10.12 9.37 2.43
N VAL A 10 -9.64 8.39 1.66
CA VAL A 10 -8.22 8.29 1.25
C VAL A 10 -8.09 8.81 -0.18
N GLY A 11 -7.17 9.74 -0.42
CA GLY A 11 -6.90 10.30 -1.75
C GLY A 11 -5.40 10.45 -2.02
N SER A 12 -5.00 10.49 -3.29
CA SER A 12 -3.61 10.71 -3.70
C SER A 12 -3.35 12.15 -4.15
N LEU A 13 -2.14 12.67 -3.88
CA LEU A 13 -1.71 14.02 -4.27
C LEU A 13 -1.14 14.10 -5.70
N TRP A 14 -0.69 12.96 -6.25
CA TRP A 14 -0.19 12.84 -7.63
C TRP A 14 -0.63 11.51 -8.26
N THR A 15 -0.34 11.33 -9.55
CA THR A 15 -0.58 10.09 -10.28
C THR A 15 0.24 8.96 -9.67
N VAL A 16 -0.42 7.85 -9.31
CA VAL A 16 0.18 6.71 -8.62
C VAL A 16 0.35 5.52 -9.56
N ALA A 17 1.38 4.70 -9.31
CA ALA A 17 1.54 3.43 -10.00
C ALA A 17 0.44 2.43 -9.58
N GLU A 18 -0.10 1.68 -10.54
CA GLU A 18 -1.19 0.73 -10.30
C GLU A 18 -0.79 -0.36 -9.29
N SER A 19 0.41 -0.93 -9.47
CA SER A 19 0.92 -2.01 -8.64
C SER A 19 1.15 -1.60 -7.18
N SER A 20 1.81 -0.45 -6.95
CA SER A 20 2.04 0.05 -5.59
C SER A 20 0.73 0.44 -4.90
N THR A 21 -0.23 0.99 -5.66
CA THR A 21 -1.55 1.35 -5.13
C THR A 21 -2.33 0.12 -4.69
N ALA A 22 -2.36 -0.95 -5.51
CA ALA A 22 -3.05 -2.19 -5.18
C ALA A 22 -2.49 -2.84 -3.90
N ILE A 23 -1.17 -2.88 -3.77
CA ILE A 23 -0.49 -3.41 -2.58
C ILE A 23 -0.76 -2.53 -1.35
N LEU A 24 -0.60 -1.21 -1.49
CA LEU A 24 -0.81 -0.25 -0.40
C LEU A 24 -2.23 -0.37 0.16
N MET A 25 -3.23 -0.40 -0.72
CA MET A 25 -4.63 -0.49 -0.33
C MET A 25 -4.96 -1.84 0.29
N SER A 26 -4.37 -2.92 -0.22
CA SER A 26 -4.56 -4.26 0.36
C SER A 26 -4.03 -4.34 1.80
N ILE A 27 -2.83 -3.78 2.06
CA ILE A 27 -2.26 -3.68 3.41
C ILE A 27 -3.13 -2.76 4.28
N PHE A 28 -3.53 -1.60 3.77
CA PHE A 28 -4.42 -0.67 4.49
C PHE A 28 -5.71 -1.34 4.96
N PHE A 29 -6.39 -2.08 4.07
CA PHE A 29 -7.65 -2.74 4.42
C PHE A 29 -7.44 -3.90 5.39
N GLU A 30 -6.35 -4.66 5.31
CA GLU A 30 -6.03 -5.67 6.33
C GLU A 30 -5.83 -5.02 7.70
N GLU A 31 -4.97 -3.99 7.78
CA GLU A 31 -4.65 -3.30 9.03
C GLU A 31 -5.90 -2.66 9.66
N TRP A 32 -6.78 -2.08 8.84
CA TRP A 32 -8.03 -1.49 9.31
C TRP A 32 -9.08 -2.55 9.68
N ARG A 33 -9.41 -3.46 8.77
CA ARG A 33 -10.60 -4.33 8.89
C ARG A 33 -10.32 -5.62 9.66
N THR A 34 -9.10 -6.13 9.60
CA THR A 34 -8.72 -7.38 10.24
C THR A 34 -7.99 -7.13 11.55
N ARG A 35 -7.07 -6.15 11.58
CA ARG A 35 -6.26 -5.84 12.78
C ARG A 35 -6.84 -4.72 13.65
N GLY A 36 -7.91 -4.06 13.18
CA GLY A 36 -8.67 -3.09 13.98
C GLY A 36 -7.97 -1.74 14.20
N LEU A 37 -6.94 -1.41 13.42
CA LEU A 37 -6.31 -0.09 13.49
C LEU A 37 -7.28 0.99 13.00
N THR A 38 -7.14 2.21 13.51
CA THR A 38 -7.89 3.35 12.95
C THR A 38 -7.41 3.63 11.52
N PRO A 39 -8.25 4.20 10.63
CA PRO A 39 -7.83 4.47 9.25
C PRO A 39 -6.53 5.28 9.11
N PRO A 40 -6.26 6.33 9.92
CA PRO A 40 -4.95 7.01 9.88
C PRO A 40 -3.77 6.11 10.28
N GLN A 41 -3.96 5.25 11.29
CA GLN A 41 -2.93 4.29 11.72
C GLN A 41 -2.68 3.22 10.66
N ALA A 42 -3.74 2.67 10.08
CA ALA A 42 -3.68 1.68 9.01
C ALA A 42 -2.97 2.24 7.78
N LEU A 43 -3.29 3.48 7.37
CA LEU A 43 -2.64 4.13 6.22
C LEU A 43 -1.15 4.35 6.49
N ARG A 44 -0.80 4.87 7.67
CA ARG A 44 0.60 5.04 8.07
C ARG A 44 1.35 3.72 8.07
N ARG A 45 0.73 2.65 8.57
CA ARG A 45 1.33 1.31 8.60
C ARG A 45 1.57 0.78 7.19
N ALA A 46 0.59 0.92 6.29
CA ALA A 46 0.73 0.52 4.90
C ALA A 46 1.85 1.28 4.17
N GLN A 47 1.94 2.60 4.38
CA GLN A 47 3.02 3.43 3.82
C GLN A 47 4.39 3.01 4.33
N GLN A 48 4.53 2.75 5.64
CA GLN A 48 5.78 2.28 6.23
C GLN A 48 6.17 0.90 5.70
N THR A 49 5.22 -0.03 5.57
CA THR A 49 5.48 -1.37 5.04
C THR A 49 6.00 -1.32 3.60
N LEU A 50 5.44 -0.47 2.75
CA LEU A 50 5.95 -0.27 1.39
C LEU A 50 7.30 0.42 1.35
N ARG A 51 7.50 1.47 2.15
CA ARG A 51 8.77 2.21 2.24
C ARG A 51 9.91 1.31 2.73
N ASP A 52 9.62 0.46 3.71
CA ASP A 52 10.61 -0.39 4.37
C ASP A 52 10.73 -1.76 3.68
N ALA A 53 10.02 -1.98 2.56
CA ALA A 53 10.16 -3.16 1.73
C ALA A 53 11.62 -3.31 1.27
N ARG A 54 12.15 -4.52 1.40
CA ARG A 54 13.51 -4.87 0.99
C ARG A 54 13.42 -6.02 0.01
N PHE A 55 14.44 -6.18 -0.83
CA PHE A 55 14.59 -7.40 -1.59
C PHE A 55 15.20 -8.51 -0.72
N ASP A 56 14.37 -9.09 0.14
CA ASP A 56 14.70 -10.27 0.95
C ASP A 56 13.58 -11.31 0.92
N GLU A 57 13.92 -12.53 1.37
CA GLU A 57 13.00 -13.68 1.33
C GLU A 57 11.73 -13.44 2.17
N GLU A 58 11.83 -12.70 3.27
CA GLU A 58 10.68 -12.38 4.12
C GLU A 58 9.72 -11.43 3.42
N SER A 59 10.24 -10.32 2.88
CA SER A 59 9.47 -9.33 2.13
C SER A 59 8.84 -9.96 0.90
N ARG A 60 9.59 -10.78 0.15
CA ARG A 60 9.04 -11.49 -1.01
C ARG A 60 7.86 -12.37 -0.65
N ARG A 61 7.98 -13.17 0.41
CA ARG A 61 6.89 -14.00 0.91
C ARG A 61 5.70 -13.15 1.38
N TYR A 62 5.99 -12.05 2.07
CA TYR A 62 4.97 -11.12 2.52
C TYR A 62 4.23 -10.45 1.37
N PHE A 63 4.91 -9.99 0.31
CA PHE A 63 4.29 -9.28 -0.80
C PHE A 63 3.64 -10.20 -1.84
N ALA A 64 4.10 -11.45 -1.97
CA ALA A 64 3.50 -12.44 -2.86
C ALA A 64 2.00 -12.66 -2.62
N ARG A 65 1.52 -12.50 -1.37
CA ARG A 65 0.10 -12.59 -1.02
C ARG A 65 -0.78 -11.50 -1.64
N TYR A 66 -0.18 -10.39 -2.10
CA TYR A 66 -0.88 -9.23 -2.64
C TYR A 66 -0.71 -9.06 -4.16
N LEU A 67 0.16 -9.86 -4.79
CA LEU A 67 0.58 -9.70 -6.19
C LEU A 67 -0.05 -10.73 -7.14
N THR A 68 -1.22 -11.28 -6.79
CA THR A 68 -1.90 -12.34 -7.57
C THR A 68 -2.92 -11.72 -8.55
N PRO A 69 -2.91 -12.05 -9.87
CA PRO A 69 -3.07 -13.42 -10.38
C PRO A 69 -1.76 -14.13 -10.77
N PRO A 70 -1.78 -15.47 -10.93
CA PRO A 70 -0.64 -16.25 -11.41
C PRO A 70 -0.26 -15.77 -12.81
N GLY A 71 0.92 -15.17 -12.96
CA GLY A 71 1.49 -14.76 -14.26
C GLY A 71 1.97 -13.31 -14.36
N ALA A 72 1.67 -12.45 -13.38
CA ALA A 72 1.98 -11.01 -13.48
C ALA A 72 3.37 -10.61 -12.97
N ALA A 73 4.01 -11.42 -12.13
CA ALA A 73 5.36 -11.14 -11.66
C ALA A 73 6.22 -12.38 -11.87
N ARG A 74 7.14 -12.34 -12.84
CA ARG A 74 8.33 -13.17 -12.72
C ARG A 74 9.07 -12.71 -11.46
N GLU A 75 9.81 -13.60 -10.85
CA GLU A 75 10.64 -13.32 -9.68
C GLU A 75 11.52 -12.04 -9.83
N PHE A 76 11.98 -11.79 -11.06
CA PHE A 76 12.72 -10.58 -11.46
C PHE A 76 11.89 -9.29 -11.44
N ASP A 77 10.59 -9.35 -11.76
CA ASP A 77 9.70 -8.18 -11.71
C ASP A 77 9.43 -7.77 -10.25
N LEU A 78 9.31 -8.76 -9.36
CA LEU A 78 9.16 -8.58 -7.92
C LEU A 78 10.38 -7.90 -7.29
N GLU A 79 11.58 -8.29 -7.70
CA GLU A 79 12.84 -7.69 -7.26
C GLU A 79 12.89 -6.20 -7.58
N LEU A 80 12.71 -5.87 -8.85
CA LEU A 80 12.74 -4.48 -9.33
C LEU A 80 11.65 -3.62 -8.66
N MET A 81 10.45 -4.18 -8.51
CA MET A 81 9.34 -3.48 -7.84
C MET A 81 9.64 -3.18 -6.36
N LEU A 82 10.26 -4.11 -5.62
CA LEU A 82 10.57 -3.92 -4.22
C LEU A 82 11.68 -2.88 -4.01
N GLU A 83 12.68 -2.83 -4.90
CA GLU A 83 13.69 -1.77 -4.87
C GLU A 83 13.09 -0.38 -5.15
N ASP A 84 12.16 -0.30 -6.08
CA ASP A 84 11.46 0.93 -6.43
C ASP A 84 10.58 1.46 -5.28
N PHE A 85 9.94 0.59 -4.50
CA PHE A 85 9.02 0.99 -3.42
C PHE A 85 9.65 1.81 -2.28
N ALA A 86 10.98 1.80 -2.15
CA ALA A 86 11.68 2.71 -1.26
C ALA A 86 11.45 4.18 -1.65
N HIS A 87 11.22 4.46 -2.93
CA HIS A 87 11.02 5.82 -3.43
C HIS A 87 9.64 6.38 -3.01
N PRO A 88 9.56 7.62 -2.48
CA PRO A 88 8.32 8.23 -1.99
C PRO A 88 7.16 8.27 -3.00
N PHE A 89 7.47 8.24 -4.30
CA PHE A 89 6.47 8.20 -5.37
C PHE A 89 5.41 7.11 -5.16
N PHE A 90 5.79 5.95 -4.62
CA PHE A 90 4.94 4.78 -4.53
C PHE A 90 3.99 4.74 -3.32
N TRP A 91 4.24 5.55 -2.29
CA TRP A 91 3.47 5.48 -1.02
C TRP A 91 3.12 6.85 -0.42
N ALA A 92 3.93 7.89 -0.65
CA ALA A 92 3.76 9.19 0.03
C ALA A 92 2.60 10.02 -0.54
N ALA A 93 2.04 9.62 -1.69
CA ALA A 93 0.94 10.33 -2.32
C ALA A 93 -0.34 10.32 -1.48
N PHE A 94 -0.53 9.26 -0.68
CA PHE A 94 -1.82 8.98 -0.04
C PHE A 94 -2.00 9.74 1.26
N THR A 95 -3.16 10.37 1.39
CA THR A 95 -3.59 11.09 2.59
C THR A 95 -4.98 10.62 2.99
N TYR A 96 -5.23 10.53 4.30
CA TYR A 96 -6.56 10.29 4.85
C TYR A 96 -7.13 11.60 5.40
N THR A 97 -8.36 11.92 5.03
CA THR A 97 -9.12 13.04 5.59
C THR A 97 -10.47 12.52 6.08
N GLY A 98 -10.72 12.59 7.38
CA GLY A 98 -11.92 12.05 8.01
C GLY A 98 -11.90 12.23 9.53
N LEU A 99 -13.04 11.96 10.17
CA LEU A 99 -13.21 11.98 11.62
C LEU A 99 -12.91 10.60 12.23
#